data_AF-A0AAV5YMX6-F1
#
_entry.id   AF-A0AAV5YMX6-F1
#
_cell.length_a   1.000
_cell.length_b   1.000
_cell.length_c   1.000
_cell.angle_alpha   90.00
_cell.angle_beta   90.00
_cell.angle_gamma   90.00
#
_symmetry.space_group_name_H-M   'P 1'
#
loop_
_entity.id
_entity.type
_entity.pdbx_description
1 polymer ?
#
loop_
_entity_poly.entity_id
_entity_poly.type
_entity_poly.pdbx_seq_one_letter_code
_entity_poly.pdbx_strand_id
1 'polypeptide(L)' 'EVQDLFERQAREPDHKKREEMLHQIQRILSEKKIFAPIWENGFIRGVGPRVEEPALTLIPAFPYSAPYEDVRLKP' A
#
# COMPACT_ATOMS: atom_id res chain seq x y z
N GLU A 1 -6.16 17.06 -15.88
CA GLU A 1 -7.17 16.95 -14.81
C GLU A 1 -6.70 16.03 -13.67
N VAL A 2 -6.62 14.70 -13.85
CA VAL A 2 -6.16 13.79 -12.77
C VAL A 2 -4.76 14.15 -12.25
N GLN A 3 -3.81 14.45 -13.14
CA GLN A 3 -2.46 14.87 -12.76
C GLN A 3 -2.45 16.17 -11.93
N ASP A 4 -3.22 17.17 -12.35
CA ASP A 4 -3.35 18.44 -11.62
C ASP A 4 -3.94 18.21 -10.21
N LEU A 5 -5.01 17.42 -10.13
CA LEU A 5 -5.63 17.05 -8.86
C LEU A 5 -4.65 16.30 -7.94
N PHE A 6 -3.88 15.36 -8.49
CA PHE A 6 -2.88 14.59 -7.74
C PHE A 6 -1.78 15.50 -7.17
N GLU A 7 -1.25 16.42 -7.99
CA GLU A 7 -0.21 17.35 -7.55
C GLU A 7 -0.71 18.35 -6.50
N ARG A 8 -1.97 18.76 -6.56
CA ARG A 8 -2.59 19.62 -5.55
C ARG A 8 -2.88 18.85 -4.27
N GLN A 9 -3.42 17.64 -4.38
CA GLN A 9 -3.69 16.75 -3.25
C GLN A 9 -2.43 16.50 -2.42
N ALA A 10 -1.29 16.24 -3.07
CA ALA A 10 -0.01 16.00 -2.40
C ALA A 10 0.48 17.19 -1.55
N ARG A 11 -0.01 18.40 -1.84
CA ARG A 11 0.35 19.65 -1.14
C ARG A 11 -0.77 20.15 -0.22
N GLU A 12 -1.91 19.47 -0.14
CA GLU A 12 -3.07 19.89 0.68
C GLU A 12 -2.86 19.49 2.16
N PRO A 13 -2.73 20.48 3.08
CA PRO A 13 -2.53 20.20 4.50
C PRO A 13 -3.81 19.74 5.21
N ASP A 14 -4.99 20.19 4.78
CA ASP A 14 -6.25 19.82 5.41
C ASP A 14 -6.59 18.36 5.05
N HIS A 15 -6.67 17.51 6.07
CA HIS A 15 -6.91 16.08 5.88
C HIS A 15 -8.22 15.80 5.13
N LYS A 16 -9.29 16.52 5.49
CA LYS A 16 -10.61 16.30 4.92
C LYS A 16 -10.64 16.71 3.45
N LYS A 17 -10.08 17.87 3.11
CA LYS A 17 -9.97 18.31 1.72
C LYS A 17 -9.10 17.35 0.91
N ARG A 18 -7.98 16.89 1.48
CA ARG A 18 -7.09 15.93 0.81
C ARG A 18 -7.79 14.59 0.51
N GLU A 19 -8.65 14.12 1.40
CA GLU A 19 -9.47 12.93 1.23
C GLU A 19 -10.56 13.13 0.17
N GLU A 20 -11.25 14.27 0.17
CA GLU A 20 -12.24 14.61 -0.87
C GLU A 20 -11.59 14.62 -2.27
N MET A 21 -10.38 15.19 -2.39
CA MET A 21 -9.60 15.17 -3.63
C MET A 21 -9.18 13.76 -4.03
N LEU A 22 -8.79 12.89 -3.08
CA LEU A 22 -8.49 11.48 -3.34
C LEU A 22 -9.67 10.78 -4.01
N HIS A 23 -10.87 10.95 -3.43
CA HIS A 23 -12.08 10.32 -3.94
C HIS A 23 -12.48 10.86 -5.32
N GLN A 24 -12.24 12.15 -5.58
CA GLN A 24 -12.45 12.71 -6.90
C GLN A 24 -11.52 12.07 -7.94
N ILE A 25 -10.22 11.92 -7.62
CA ILE A 25 -9.25 11.24 -8.49
C ILE A 25 -9.69 9.80 -8.75
N GLN A 26 -10.01 9.03 -7.70
CA GLN A 26 -10.45 7.65 -7.81
C GLN A 26 -11.72 7.50 -8.65
N ARG A 27 -12.70 8.41 -8.51
CA ARG A 27 -13.93 8.44 -9.32
C ARG A 27 -13.62 8.62 -10.80
N ILE A 28 -12.79 9.60 -11.15
CA ILE A 28 -12.42 9.86 -12.55
C ILE A 28 -11.73 8.63 -13.17
N LEU A 29 -10.80 8.00 -12.43
CA LEU A 29 -10.09 6.80 -12.89
C LEU A 29 -11.03 5.61 -13.10
N SER A 30 -12.02 5.44 -12.21
CA SER A 30 -13.04 4.39 -12.29
C SER A 30 -14.03 4.60 -13.45
N GLU A 31 -14.49 5.83 -13.66
CA GLU A 31 -15.39 6.20 -14.76
C GLU A 31 -14.71 6.00 -16.11
N LYS A 32 -13.43 6.37 -16.21
CA LYS A 32 -12.60 6.20 -17.42
C LYS A 32 -12.11 4.77 -17.65
N LYS A 33 -12.42 3.82 -16.75
CA LYS A 33 -12.00 2.42 -16.86
C LYS A 33 -10.48 2.26 -17.05
N ILE A 34 -9.69 3.12 -16.38
CA ILE A 34 -8.23 3.08 -16.46
C ILE A 34 -7.67 1.80 -15.85
N PHE A 35 -8.35 1.28 -14.83
CA PHE A 35 -8.01 0.03 -14.16
C PHE A 35 -9.16 -0.97 -14.27
N ALA A 36 -8.81 -2.23 -14.52
CA ALA A 36 -9.71 -3.37 -14.44
C ALA A 36 -9.30 -4.22 -13.21
N PRO A 37 -9.98 -4.08 -12.06
CA PRO A 37 -9.66 -4.88 -10.88
C PRO A 37 -10.11 -6.33 -11.12
N ILE A 38 -9.16 -7.23 -11.31
CA ILE A 38 -9.43 -8.66 -11.55
C ILE A 38 -9.28 -9.46 -10.26
N TRP A 39 -8.19 -9.23 -9.51
CA TRP A 39 -7.89 -9.94 -8.28
C TRP A 39 -7.41 -8.97 -7.19
N GLU A 40 -7.73 -9.33 -5.95
CA GLU A 40 -7.08 -8.77 -4.77
C GLU A 40 -5.95 -9.72 -4.34
N ASN A 41 -4.72 -9.22 -4.30
CA ASN A 41 -3.56 -10.05 -3.99
C ASN A 41 -3.56 -10.41 -2.49
N GLY A 42 -3.98 -11.63 -2.17
CA GLY A 42 -3.73 -12.21 -0.86
C GLY A 42 -2.25 -12.56 -0.69
N PHE A 43 -1.60 -11.96 0.31
CA PHE A 43 -0.19 -12.26 0.58
C PHE A 43 -0.03 -13.60 1.31
N ILE A 44 0.20 -14.65 0.53
CA ILE A 44 0.59 -15.97 1.04
C ILE A 44 2.08 -15.92 1.37
N ARG A 45 2.44 -16.16 2.64
CA ARG A 45 3.82 -16.06 3.13
C ARG A 45 4.33 -17.41 3.61
N GLY A 46 5.44 -17.87 3.05
CA GLY A 46 6.15 -19.05 3.53
C GLY A 46 7.18 -18.68 4.59
N VAL A 47 7.18 -19.39 5.72
CA VAL A 47 8.19 -19.22 6.78
C VAL A 47 8.97 -20.51 6.92
N GLY A 48 10.30 -20.42 6.76
CA GLY A 48 11.19 -21.58 6.83
C GLY A 48 11.34 -22.12 8.26
N PRO A 49 11.63 -23.42 8.45
CA PRO A 49 11.69 -24.04 9.77
C PRO A 49 12.81 -23.48 10.67
N ARG A 50 13.83 -22.84 10.10
CA ARG A 50 14.94 -22.19 10.81
C ARG A 50 14.68 -20.73 11.19
N VAL A 51 13.60 -20.14 10.70
CA VAL A 51 13.27 -18.73 10.97
C VAL A 51 12.56 -18.63 12.32
N GLU A 52 13.03 -17.72 13.18
CA GLU A 52 12.40 -17.37 14.45
C GLU A 52 11.49 -16.14 14.28
N GLU A 53 12.03 -15.05 13.75
CA GLU A 53 11.28 -13.83 13.39
C GLU A 53 11.41 -13.61 11.88
N PRO A 54 10.33 -13.79 11.09
CA PRO A 54 10.40 -13.60 9.64
C PRO A 54 10.28 -12.13 9.20
N ALA A 55 10.08 -11.20 10.13
CA ALA A 55 9.83 -9.78 9.89
C ALA A 55 8.68 -9.54 8.90
N LEU A 56 7.68 -10.43 8.90
CA LEU A 56 6.49 -10.28 8.09
C LEU A 56 5.51 -9.43 8.88
N THR A 57 4.92 -8.41 8.25
CA THR A 57 3.91 -7.51 8.85
C THR A 57 4.39 -6.54 9.94
N LEU A 58 5.71 -6.45 10.18
CA LEU A 58 6.27 -5.45 11.11
C LEU A 58 6.15 -4.02 10.54
N ILE A 59 6.19 -3.86 9.21
CA ILE A 59 5.84 -2.61 8.53
C ILE A 59 4.38 -2.72 8.01
N PRO A 60 3.45 -1.86 8.48
CA PRO A 60 2.08 -1.86 7.99
C PRO A 60 1.99 -1.66 6.48
N ALA A 61 1.11 -2.44 5.83
CA ALA A 61 0.92 -2.43 4.37
C ALA A 61 2.19 -2.75 3.53
N PHE A 62 3.27 -3.22 4.15
CA PHE A 62 4.43 -3.75 3.43
C PHE A 62 4.30 -5.26 3.26
N PRO A 63 4.24 -5.76 2.02
CA PRO A 63 3.90 -7.17 1.79
C PRO A 63 5.05 -8.15 2.04
N TYR A 64 6.29 -7.66 2.02
CA TYR A 64 7.50 -8.46 2.11
C TYR A 64 8.04 -8.51 3.55
N SER A 65 9.12 -9.28 3.74
CA SER A 65 9.87 -9.29 4.99
C SER A 65 10.66 -7.99 5.13
N ALA A 66 10.40 -7.23 6.20
CA ALA A 66 11.15 -6.05 6.62
C ALA A 66 10.69 -5.58 8.01
N PRO A 67 11.55 -4.88 8.76
CA PRO A 67 12.93 -4.54 8.40
C PRO A 67 13.89 -5.72 8.59
N TYR A 68 15.01 -5.75 7.85
CA TYR A 68 15.87 -6.94 7.79
C TYR A 68 16.69 -7.15 9.07
N GLU A 69 16.97 -6.08 9.79
CA GLU A 69 17.62 -6.09 11.10
C GLU A 69 16.83 -6.87 12.16
N ASP A 70 15.51 -6.98 12.01
CA ASP A 70 14.64 -7.70 12.94
C ASP A 70 14.47 -9.18 12.56
N VAL A 71 14.95 -9.61 11.39
CA VAL A 71 14.89 -11.01 10.97
C VAL A 71 15.82 -11.85 11.84
N ARG A 72 15.28 -12.91 12.45
CA ARG A 72 16.04 -13.79 13.34
C ARG A 72 15.92 -15.25 12.94
N LEU A 73 17.00 -16.00 13.19
CA LEU A 73 17.06 -17.44 13.07
C LEU A 73 16.96 -18.08 14.45
N LYS A 74 16.42 -19.30 14.48
CA LYS A 74 16.48 -20.15 15.66
C LYS A 74 17.95 -20.46 16.01
N PRO A 75 18.27 -20.62 17.31
CA PRO A 75 19.61 -21.00 17.77
C PRO A 75 20.05 -22.36 17.21
#